data_AF-A0A1H0A9G7-F1
#
_entry.id   AF-A0A1H0A9G7-F1
#
_cell.length_a   1.000
_cell.length_b   1.000
_cell.length_c   1.000
_cell.angle_alpha   90.00
_cell.angle_beta   90.00
_cell.angle_gamma   90.00
#
_symmetry.space_group_name_H-M   'P 1'
#
loop_
_entity.id
_entity.type
_entity.pdbx_description
1 polymer ?
#
loop_
_entity_poly.entity_id
_entity_poly.type
_entity_poly.pdbx_seq_one_letter_code
_entity_poly.pdbx_strand_id
1 'polypeptide(L)'
;MADCRRLTRFSVLLLALPLTGCVNVVGGDTPPVPTTALVERPRVLDMNGVDPCALLTQEQQRGFDIDLPPTPGDSAVLQAKSCYFANQKGFESISLVPIPHTGVDRFTDGKVNADVRDLIVNGFPAKENVIRVNLPNHPPSCDVVVDVAPGQVLDVHYGETGRNGPPVRDREYVCKRAKEAAEAAISTLMKAK
;
A
#
# COMPACT_ATOMS: atom_id res chain seq x y z
N MET A 1 -16.89 41.71 29.88
CA MET A 1 -17.60 42.90 30.41
C MET A 1 -18.64 43.30 29.39
N ALA A 2 -19.92 43.31 29.80
CA ALA A 2 -21.11 43.91 29.16
C ALA A 2 -21.47 43.44 27.73
N ASP A 3 -22.72 43.28 27.29
CA ASP A 3 -23.98 43.75 27.84
C ASP A 3 -25.16 42.89 27.34
N CYS A 4 -26.19 42.84 28.16
CA CYS A 4 -27.43 42.08 28.01
C CYS A 4 -28.57 43.10 28.10
N ARG A 5 -29.44 43.20 27.07
CA ARG A 5 -30.78 43.82 27.04
C ARG A 5 -31.15 44.01 25.56
N ARG A 6 -32.39 43.95 25.04
CA ARG A 6 -33.80 43.94 25.49
C ARG A 6 -34.58 43.73 24.15
N LEU A 7 -35.80 43.20 24.03
CA LEU A 7 -37.06 43.85 24.40
C LEU A 7 -38.23 43.01 23.81
N THR A 8 -39.27 42.79 24.64
CA THR A 8 -40.73 42.70 24.34
C THR A 8 -41.26 41.67 23.31
N ARG A 9 -41.95 40.60 23.75
CA ARG A 9 -43.39 40.50 24.09
C ARG A 9 -44.36 40.71 22.91
N PHE A 10 -44.96 39.64 22.42
CA PHE A 10 -46.36 39.60 21.97
C PHE A 10 -46.99 38.25 22.33
N SER A 11 -48.21 38.33 22.81
CA SER A 11 -48.97 37.29 23.49
C SER A 11 -50.01 36.64 22.56
N VAL A 12 -50.18 35.32 22.76
CA VAL A 12 -51.44 34.53 22.70
C VAL A 12 -52.07 34.25 21.33
N LEU A 13 -52.22 32.97 20.99
CA LEU A 13 -53.54 32.34 20.83
C LEU A 13 -53.44 30.80 20.89
N LEU A 14 -54.17 30.22 21.85
CA LEU A 14 -54.43 28.78 21.98
C LEU A 14 -55.36 28.31 20.85
N LEU A 15 -55.01 27.20 20.21
CA LEU A 15 -55.95 26.32 19.50
C LEU A 15 -55.56 24.87 19.84
N ALA A 16 -56.37 24.24 20.68
CA ALA A 16 -56.26 22.84 21.06
C ALA A 16 -57.02 21.97 20.05
N LEU A 17 -56.35 20.96 19.51
CA LEU A 17 -56.93 19.86 18.75
C LEU A 17 -56.39 18.55 19.35
N PRO A 18 -57.23 17.62 19.86
CA PRO A 18 -56.76 16.32 20.33
C PRO A 18 -56.83 15.33 19.16
N LEU A 19 -55.68 14.84 18.71
CA LEU A 19 -55.58 13.63 17.91
C LEU A 19 -54.70 12.63 18.66
N THR A 20 -55.39 11.67 19.28
CA THR A 20 -54.84 10.38 19.69
C THR A 20 -54.20 9.68 18.49
N GLY A 21 -52.93 9.27 18.62
CA GLY A 21 -52.23 8.42 17.65
C GLY A 21 -51.00 7.78 18.29
N CYS A 22 -51.00 6.45 18.41
CA CYS A 22 -49.97 5.65 19.05
C CYS A 22 -48.73 5.45 18.18
N VAL A 23 -47.59 5.28 18.89
CA VAL A 23 -46.43 4.43 18.57
C VAL A 23 -45.59 4.77 17.33
N ASN A 24 -44.29 4.98 17.53
CA ASN A 24 -43.27 4.09 16.97
C ASN A 24 -41.90 4.37 17.59
N VAL A 25 -41.32 3.29 18.13
CA VAL A 25 -39.91 2.94 18.24
C VAL A 25 -38.92 4.12 18.25
N VAL A 26 -38.36 4.40 19.44
CA VAL A 26 -37.05 5.05 19.56
C VAL A 26 -36.03 4.07 18.99
N GLY A 27 -35.84 4.14 17.68
CA GLY A 27 -34.66 3.62 17.03
C GLY A 27 -33.52 4.50 17.49
N GLY A 28 -32.57 3.94 18.24
CA GLY A 28 -31.35 4.65 18.56
C GLY A 28 -30.69 5.08 17.26
N ASP A 29 -30.51 6.40 17.10
CA ASP A 29 -29.61 7.00 16.13
C ASP A 29 -28.20 6.46 16.43
N THR A 30 -27.91 5.29 15.86
CA THR A 30 -26.55 4.82 15.75
C THR A 30 -25.93 5.69 14.67
N PRO A 31 -24.87 6.46 14.97
CA PRO A 31 -24.19 7.24 13.94
C PRO A 31 -23.84 6.32 12.77
N PRO A 32 -24.04 6.73 11.50
CA PRO A 32 -23.59 5.94 10.38
C PRO A 32 -22.09 5.69 10.56
N VAL A 33 -21.74 4.43 10.83
CA VAL A 33 -20.34 3.99 10.76
C VAL A 33 -19.90 4.33 9.34
N PRO A 34 -18.81 5.08 9.15
CA PRO A 34 -18.28 5.30 7.82
C PRO A 34 -17.99 3.91 7.23
N THR A 35 -18.77 3.51 6.23
CA THR A 35 -18.44 2.34 5.42
C THR A 35 -17.20 2.73 4.62
N THR A 36 -16.03 2.55 5.23
CA THR A 36 -14.78 2.49 4.49
C THR A 36 -15.02 1.48 3.38
N ALA A 37 -14.94 1.92 2.11
CA ALA A 37 -15.16 1.03 0.97
C ALA A 37 -14.37 -0.26 1.21
N LEU A 38 -15.08 -1.39 1.19
CA LEU A 38 -14.46 -2.69 1.43
C LEU A 38 -13.43 -2.88 0.32
N VAL A 39 -12.15 -2.75 0.65
CA VAL A 39 -11.06 -2.99 -0.31
C VAL A 39 -11.11 -4.48 -0.67
N GLU A 40 -11.53 -4.78 -1.90
CA GLU A 40 -11.62 -6.15 -2.38
C GLU A 40 -10.20 -6.73 -2.54
N ARG A 41 -9.89 -7.74 -1.73
CA ARG A 41 -8.68 -8.56 -1.84
C ARG A 41 -9.11 -10.00 -2.15
N PRO A 42 -8.40 -10.76 -3.00
CA PRO A 42 -8.75 -12.14 -3.28
C PRO A 42 -8.76 -13.02 -2.02
N ARG A 43 -7.85 -12.74 -1.08
CA ARG A 43 -7.74 -13.33 0.26
C ARG A 43 -6.85 -12.48 1.14
N VAL A 44 -6.81 -12.76 2.44
CA VAL A 44 -5.80 -12.21 3.35
C VAL A 44 -4.50 -13.00 3.20
N LEU A 45 -3.37 -12.30 3.05
CA LEU A 45 -2.03 -12.87 3.19
C LEU A 45 -1.34 -12.16 4.36
N ASP A 46 -1.16 -12.87 5.47
CA ASP A 46 -0.54 -12.32 6.68
C ASP A 46 0.98 -12.24 6.51
N MET A 47 1.55 -11.06 6.72
CA MET A 47 2.98 -10.76 6.60
C MET A 47 3.75 -11.07 7.90
N ASN A 48 3.06 -11.41 8.99
CA ASN A 48 3.71 -11.79 10.24
C ASN A 48 4.56 -13.06 10.06
N GLY A 49 5.85 -12.95 10.38
CA GLY A 49 6.78 -14.09 10.33
C GLY A 49 7.12 -14.60 8.93
N VAL A 50 6.70 -13.88 7.88
CA VAL A 50 7.07 -14.21 6.50
C VAL A 50 8.58 -14.05 6.32
N ASP A 51 9.25 -15.09 5.82
CA ASP A 51 10.64 -15.04 5.40
C ASP A 51 10.74 -14.35 4.03
N PRO A 52 11.31 -13.13 3.93
CA PRO A 52 11.40 -12.42 2.66
C PRO A 52 12.27 -13.14 1.63
N CYS A 53 13.25 -13.96 2.05
CA CYS A 53 14.13 -14.67 1.13
C CYS A 53 13.46 -15.90 0.50
N ALA A 54 12.36 -16.38 1.09
CA ALA A 54 11.57 -17.48 0.56
C ALA A 54 10.50 -17.02 -0.45
N LEU A 55 10.28 -15.71 -0.61
CA LEU A 55 9.21 -15.14 -1.44
C LEU A 55 9.43 -15.32 -2.94
N LEU A 56 10.68 -15.43 -3.40
CA LEU A 56 11.00 -15.84 -4.76
C LEU A 56 11.58 -17.25 -4.75
N THR A 57 10.91 -18.18 -5.42
CA THR A 57 11.43 -19.52 -5.64
C THR A 57 12.69 -19.47 -6.51
N GLN A 58 13.53 -20.50 -6.45
CA GLN A 58 14.71 -20.58 -7.32
C GLN A 58 14.36 -20.52 -8.82
N GLU A 59 13.19 -21.01 -9.21
CA GLU A 59 12.73 -20.92 -10.60
C GLU A 59 12.36 -19.48 -10.98
N GLN A 60 11.65 -18.78 -10.10
CA GLN A 60 11.33 -17.36 -10.30
C GLN A 60 12.61 -16.51 -10.33
N GLN A 61 13.57 -16.78 -9.42
CA GLN A 61 14.88 -16.11 -9.41
C GLN A 61 15.61 -16.26 -10.74
N ARG A 62 15.57 -17.43 -11.37
CA ARG A 62 16.13 -17.63 -12.72
C ARG A 62 15.43 -16.77 -13.78
N GLY A 63 14.12 -16.53 -13.66
CA GLY A 63 13.39 -15.62 -14.55
C GLY A 63 13.77 -14.14 -14.39
N PHE A 64 14.48 -13.79 -13.30
CA PHE A 64 15.06 -12.47 -13.07
C PHE A 64 16.58 -12.43 -13.26
N ASP A 65 17.18 -13.50 -13.81
CA ASP A 65 18.63 -13.62 -14.00
C ASP A 65 19.44 -13.38 -12.71
N ILE A 66 18.85 -13.70 -11.55
CA ILE A 66 19.52 -13.58 -10.25
C ILE A 66 20.70 -14.56 -10.22
N ASP A 67 21.90 -14.02 -10.08
CA ASP A 67 23.17 -14.76 -10.18
C ASP A 67 23.95 -14.80 -8.85
N LEU A 68 23.41 -14.16 -7.81
CA LEU A 68 23.92 -14.21 -6.44
C LEU A 68 22.92 -14.85 -5.49
N PRO A 69 23.39 -15.54 -4.42
CA PRO A 69 22.52 -15.99 -3.34
C PRO A 69 21.70 -14.84 -2.73
N PRO A 70 20.41 -15.06 -2.42
CA PRO A 70 19.60 -14.05 -1.74
C PRO A 70 20.24 -13.66 -0.40
N THR A 71 20.27 -12.35 -0.13
CA THR A 71 20.89 -11.80 1.08
C THR A 71 19.82 -11.27 2.02
N PRO A 72 19.64 -11.84 3.22
CA PRO A 72 18.71 -11.32 4.20
C PRO A 72 19.19 -9.97 4.74
N GLY A 73 18.25 -9.13 5.14
CA GLY A 73 18.54 -7.82 5.71
C GLY A 73 17.35 -7.25 6.47
N ASP A 74 17.47 -5.96 6.80
CA ASP A 74 16.47 -5.18 7.49
C ASP A 74 16.29 -3.83 6.79
N SER A 75 15.05 -3.40 6.59
CA SER A 75 14.74 -2.03 6.20
C SER A 75 14.51 -1.18 7.45
N ALA A 76 15.44 -0.29 7.75
CA ALA A 76 15.29 0.64 8.87
C ALA A 76 14.13 1.63 8.66
N VAL A 77 13.88 2.03 7.41
CA VAL A 77 12.82 2.97 7.04
C VAL A 77 11.44 2.33 7.17
N LEU A 78 11.31 1.07 6.74
CA LEU A 78 10.05 0.31 6.78
C LEU A 78 9.89 -0.53 8.05
N GLN A 79 10.91 -0.52 8.92
CA GLN A 79 10.95 -1.24 10.20
C GLN A 79 10.59 -2.73 10.07
N ALA A 80 11.06 -3.38 9.00
CA ALA A 80 10.70 -4.74 8.65
C ALA A 80 11.89 -5.52 8.07
N LYS A 81 11.80 -6.85 8.10
CA LYS A 81 12.77 -7.76 7.47
C LYS A 81 12.72 -7.61 5.96
N SER A 82 13.88 -7.70 5.30
CA SER A 82 13.98 -7.61 3.85
C SER A 82 14.83 -8.76 3.30
N CYS A 83 14.69 -9.04 2.01
CA CYS A 83 15.66 -9.86 1.28
C CYS A 83 16.04 -9.19 -0.02
N TYR A 84 17.33 -9.21 -0.33
CA TYR A 84 17.89 -8.68 -1.55
C TYR A 84 18.27 -9.82 -2.50
N PHE A 85 17.84 -9.69 -3.75
CA PHE A 85 18.18 -10.57 -4.86
C PHE A 85 18.93 -9.72 -5.89
N ALA A 86 20.10 -10.17 -6.32
CA ALA A 86 20.95 -9.40 -7.21
C ALA A 86 21.29 -10.18 -8.48
N ASN A 87 21.24 -9.47 -9.60
CA ASN A 87 21.86 -9.84 -10.86
C ASN A 87 23.10 -8.95 -11.02
N GLN A 88 24.25 -9.42 -10.53
CA GLN A 88 25.50 -8.68 -10.53
C GLN A 88 25.99 -8.41 -11.97
N LYS A 89 25.78 -9.34 -12.90
CA LYS A 89 26.16 -9.17 -14.31
C LYS A 89 25.28 -8.15 -15.03
N GLY A 90 23.98 -8.17 -14.76
CA GLY A 90 23.01 -7.23 -15.32
C GLY A 90 22.96 -5.88 -14.61
N PHE A 91 23.58 -5.77 -13.44
CA PHE A 91 23.53 -4.60 -12.57
C PHE A 91 22.11 -4.29 -12.08
N GLU A 92 21.32 -5.31 -11.79
CA GLU A 92 19.92 -5.18 -11.37
C GLU A 92 19.71 -5.80 -9.99
N SER A 93 18.69 -5.34 -9.28
CA SER A 93 18.33 -5.88 -7.98
C SER A 93 16.83 -5.84 -7.72
N ILE A 94 16.38 -6.81 -6.93
CA ILE A 94 15.04 -6.87 -6.33
C ILE A 94 15.20 -6.83 -4.81
N SER A 95 14.38 -6.03 -4.14
CA SER A 95 14.22 -6.11 -2.68
C SER A 95 12.78 -6.44 -2.34
N LEU A 96 12.58 -7.41 -1.46
CA LEU A 96 11.26 -7.79 -0.95
C LEU A 96 11.16 -7.50 0.55
N VAL A 97 10.12 -6.77 0.94
CA VAL A 97 9.89 -6.37 2.33
C VAL A 97 8.43 -6.66 2.71
N PRO A 98 8.15 -7.79 3.38
CA PRO A 98 6.84 -8.03 4.00
C PRO A 98 6.67 -7.14 5.24
N ILE A 99 5.66 -6.27 5.22
CA ILE A 99 5.43 -5.26 6.29
C ILE A 99 4.13 -5.59 7.03
N PRO A 100 4.20 -6.14 8.26
CA PRO A 100 3.01 -6.61 8.99
C PRO A 100 2.24 -5.52 9.75
N HIS A 101 2.69 -4.26 9.69
CA HIS A 101 2.21 -3.20 10.59
C HIS A 101 1.97 -1.85 9.89
N THR A 102 2.06 -1.81 8.55
CA THR A 102 1.79 -0.60 7.76
C THR A 102 0.92 -0.95 6.56
N GLY A 103 -0.21 -0.26 6.41
CA GLY A 103 -1.12 -0.42 5.27
C GLY A 103 -0.73 0.41 4.05
N VAL A 104 -1.34 0.07 2.90
CA VAL A 104 -1.05 0.68 1.59
C VAL A 104 -1.27 2.20 1.55
N ASP A 105 -2.14 2.72 2.43
CA ASP A 105 -2.41 4.16 2.58
C ASP A 105 -1.16 4.99 2.93
N ARG A 106 -0.10 4.38 3.45
CA ARG A 106 1.17 5.07 3.73
C ARG A 106 1.95 5.41 2.45
N PHE A 107 1.67 4.70 1.37
CA PHE A 107 2.39 4.69 0.10
C PHE A 107 1.64 5.41 -1.03
N THR A 108 0.68 6.27 -0.68
CA THR A 108 -0.08 7.06 -1.63
C THR A 108 0.63 8.36 -2.02
N ASP A 109 0.20 8.98 -3.11
CA ASP A 109 0.66 10.31 -3.52
C ASP A 109 0.59 11.32 -2.35
N GLY A 110 1.57 12.23 -2.31
CA GLY A 110 1.74 13.20 -1.22
C GLY A 110 2.25 12.63 0.12
N LYS A 111 2.32 11.30 0.29
CA LYS A 111 2.88 10.66 1.50
C LYS A 111 4.24 10.02 1.28
N VAL A 112 4.63 9.82 0.03
CA VAL A 112 5.95 9.29 -0.38
C VAL A 112 6.61 10.23 -1.38
N ASN A 113 7.93 10.19 -1.46
CA ASN A 113 8.70 10.95 -2.46
C ASN A 113 8.76 10.18 -3.80
N ALA A 114 7.60 9.92 -4.39
CA ALA A 114 7.46 9.15 -5.61
C ALA A 114 6.36 9.72 -6.52
N ASP A 115 6.40 9.38 -7.81
CA ASP A 115 5.22 9.41 -8.67
C ASP A 115 4.41 8.13 -8.38
N VAL A 116 3.18 8.28 -7.90
CA VAL A 116 2.35 7.14 -7.48
C VAL A 116 1.21 6.91 -8.47
N ARG A 117 1.00 5.64 -8.85
CA ARG A 117 -0.19 5.21 -9.58
C ARG A 117 -0.80 3.94 -8.99
N ASP A 118 -2.10 3.76 -9.19
CA ASP A 118 -2.82 2.57 -8.77
C ASP A 118 -2.66 1.46 -9.81
N LEU A 119 -2.50 0.23 -9.35
CA LEU A 119 -2.51 -0.97 -10.17
C LEU A 119 -3.08 -2.17 -9.41
N ILE A 120 -3.24 -3.28 -10.13
CA ILE A 120 -3.63 -4.57 -9.57
C ILE A 120 -2.51 -5.58 -9.78
N VAL A 121 -2.17 -6.33 -8.73
CA VAL A 121 -1.21 -7.44 -8.74
C VAL A 121 -1.94 -8.70 -8.31
N ASN A 122 -2.12 -9.66 -9.22
CA ASN A 122 -2.82 -10.92 -8.95
C ASN A 122 -4.19 -10.75 -8.25
N GLY A 123 -4.92 -9.68 -8.59
CA GLY A 123 -6.22 -9.35 -7.98
C GLY A 123 -6.13 -8.52 -6.70
N PHE A 124 -4.95 -8.30 -6.14
CA PHE A 124 -4.74 -7.42 -4.99
C PHE A 124 -4.54 -5.97 -5.46
N PRO A 125 -5.18 -5.00 -4.78
CA PRO A 125 -4.85 -3.59 -4.95
C PRO A 125 -3.39 -3.32 -4.64
N ALA A 126 -2.76 -2.44 -5.41
CA ALA A 126 -1.37 -2.07 -5.21
C ALA A 126 -1.13 -0.60 -5.60
N LYS A 127 0.02 -0.09 -5.18
CA LYS A 127 0.58 1.19 -5.62
C LYS A 127 1.90 0.94 -6.32
N GLU A 128 2.08 1.56 -7.47
CA GLU A 128 3.38 1.62 -8.14
C GLU A 128 3.96 3.01 -7.88
N ASN A 129 5.17 3.03 -7.34
CA ASN A 129 5.86 4.22 -6.88
C ASN A 129 7.18 4.35 -7.64
N VAL A 130 7.28 5.33 -8.52
CA VAL A 130 8.56 5.66 -9.16
C VAL A 130 9.27 6.72 -8.34
N ILE A 131 10.41 6.38 -7.76
CA ILE A 131 11.10 7.26 -6.80
C ILE A 131 11.55 8.55 -7.50
N ARG A 132 11.20 9.71 -6.92
CA ARG A 132 11.64 11.02 -7.40
C ARG A 132 13.05 11.30 -6.88
N VAL A 133 14.07 11.09 -7.72
CA VAL A 133 15.45 11.44 -7.38
C VAL A 133 15.93 12.59 -8.24
N ASN A 134 16.25 13.72 -7.60
CA ASN A 134 16.75 14.92 -8.26
C ASN A 134 18.30 14.91 -8.30
N LEU A 135 18.87 13.84 -8.87
CA LEU A 135 20.31 13.71 -9.08
C LEU A 135 20.56 13.38 -10.55
N PRO A 136 21.49 14.08 -11.23
CA PRO A 136 21.87 13.74 -12.59
C PRO A 136 22.34 12.28 -12.69
N ASN A 137 21.87 11.58 -13.72
CA ASN A 137 22.24 10.19 -14.01
C ASN A 137 21.87 9.18 -12.92
N HIS A 138 20.93 9.49 -12.02
CA HIS A 138 20.40 8.47 -11.12
C HIS A 138 19.51 7.50 -11.90
N PRO A 139 19.79 6.18 -11.86
CA PRO A 139 18.94 5.20 -12.51
C PRO A 139 17.55 5.23 -11.87
N PRO A 140 16.47 5.12 -12.66
CA PRO A 140 15.14 5.00 -12.09
C PRO A 140 15.04 3.69 -11.31
N SER A 141 14.29 3.74 -10.22
CA SER A 141 13.86 2.57 -9.46
C SER A 141 12.35 2.65 -9.25
N CYS A 142 11.74 1.49 -9.02
CA CYS A 142 10.30 1.38 -8.88
C CYS A 142 9.94 0.45 -7.74
N ASP A 143 9.04 0.91 -6.86
CA ASP A 143 8.44 0.08 -5.83
C ASP A 143 7.02 -0.29 -6.24
N VAL A 144 6.65 -1.55 -6.06
CA VAL A 144 5.27 -2.03 -6.15
C VAL A 144 4.83 -2.49 -4.76
N VAL A 145 3.93 -1.73 -4.16
CA VAL A 145 3.41 -1.95 -2.81
C VAL A 145 2.05 -2.61 -2.91
N VAL A 146 1.96 -3.89 -2.56
CA VAL A 146 0.73 -4.68 -2.67
C VAL A 146 -0.03 -4.69 -1.33
N ASP A 147 -1.32 -4.35 -1.38
CA ASP A 147 -2.22 -4.38 -0.23
C ASP A 147 -2.71 -5.81 0.06
N VAL A 148 -1.95 -6.54 0.87
CA VAL A 148 -2.12 -7.98 1.08
C VAL A 148 -3.06 -8.35 2.24
N ALA A 149 -3.20 -7.46 3.23
CA ALA A 149 -4.10 -7.61 4.37
C ALA A 149 -4.39 -6.23 4.98
N PRO A 150 -5.48 -6.06 5.76
CA PRO A 150 -5.74 -4.80 6.46
C PRO A 150 -4.53 -4.36 7.29
N GLY A 151 -3.97 -3.19 6.98
CA GLY A 151 -2.82 -2.65 7.68
C GLY A 151 -1.49 -3.35 7.40
N GLN A 152 -1.40 -4.17 6.35
CA GLN A 152 -0.17 -4.86 5.96
C GLN A 152 0.05 -4.77 4.46
N VAL A 153 1.32 -4.73 4.06
CA VAL A 153 1.69 -4.69 2.64
C VAL A 153 2.88 -5.61 2.37
N LEU A 154 3.00 -6.02 1.11
CA LEU A 154 4.28 -6.46 0.56
C LEU A 154 4.86 -5.33 -0.28
N ASP A 155 6.01 -4.79 0.10
CA ASP A 155 6.76 -3.83 -0.70
C ASP A 155 7.81 -4.54 -1.55
N VAL A 156 7.82 -4.23 -2.85
CA VAL A 156 8.67 -4.87 -3.86
C VAL A 156 9.42 -3.80 -4.64
N HIS A 157 10.71 -3.69 -4.37
CA HIS A 157 11.60 -2.78 -5.08
C HIS A 157 12.25 -3.47 -6.28
N TYR A 158 12.32 -2.79 -7.41
CA TYR A 158 13.24 -3.09 -8.51
C TYR A 158 14.10 -1.87 -8.83
N GLY A 159 15.40 -2.08 -8.97
CA GLY A 159 16.32 -0.99 -9.28
C GLY A 159 17.59 -1.45 -9.99
N GLU A 160 18.16 -0.54 -10.78
CA GLU A 160 19.46 -0.73 -11.43
C GLU A 160 20.58 -0.11 -10.59
N THR A 161 21.69 -0.80 -10.47
CA THR A 161 22.92 -0.33 -9.81
C THR A 161 23.80 0.41 -10.82
N GLY A 162 23.27 1.55 -11.30
CA GLY A 162 23.90 2.38 -12.31
C GLY A 162 25.16 3.11 -11.81
N ARG A 163 26.34 2.51 -11.98
CA ARG A 163 27.63 3.24 -12.10
C ARG A 163 28.60 2.62 -13.11
N ASN A 164 28.53 1.31 -13.35
CA ASN A 164 29.40 0.58 -14.28
C ASN A 164 28.64 -0.42 -15.18
N GLY A 165 27.31 -0.31 -15.24
CA GLY A 165 26.43 -1.23 -15.97
C GLY A 165 26.07 -0.78 -17.39
N PRO A 166 25.19 -1.54 -18.07
CA PRO A 166 24.59 -1.15 -19.34
C PRO A 166 23.92 0.24 -19.28
N PRO A 167 23.53 0.82 -20.44
CA PRO A 167 22.72 2.03 -20.45
C PRO A 167 21.48 1.86 -19.57
N VAL A 168 21.27 2.85 -18.70
CA VAL A 168 20.15 2.91 -17.77
C VAL A 168 18.84 2.73 -18.53
N ARG A 169 17.99 1.82 -18.04
CA ARG A 169 16.67 1.56 -18.63
C ARG A 169 15.68 2.64 -18.22
N ASP A 170 14.64 2.80 -19.02
CA ASP A 170 13.60 3.77 -18.71
C ASP A 170 12.72 3.33 -17.52
N ARG A 171 11.91 4.28 -17.05
CA ARG A 171 11.01 4.09 -15.91
C ARG A 171 9.98 2.99 -16.17
N GLU A 172 9.51 2.86 -17.41
CA GLU A 172 8.48 1.88 -17.77
C GLU A 172 9.03 0.46 -17.64
N TYR A 173 10.25 0.22 -18.13
CA TYR A 173 10.93 -1.05 -17.99
C TYR A 173 11.09 -1.45 -16.52
N VAL A 174 11.67 -0.57 -15.70
CA VAL A 174 11.94 -0.83 -14.28
C VAL A 174 10.64 -1.15 -13.53
N CYS A 175 9.57 -0.40 -13.77
CA CYS A 175 8.28 -0.66 -13.12
C CYS A 175 7.59 -1.92 -13.61
N LYS A 176 7.70 -2.25 -14.90
CA LYS A 176 7.23 -3.53 -15.42
C LYS A 176 7.92 -4.69 -14.70
N ARG A 177 9.23 -4.61 -14.49
CA ARG A 177 10.01 -5.63 -13.76
C ARG A 177 9.64 -5.71 -12.29
N ALA A 178 9.43 -4.56 -11.61
CA ALA A 178 8.93 -4.52 -10.24
C ALA A 178 7.56 -5.22 -10.11
N LYS A 179 6.63 -4.94 -11.03
CA LYS A 179 5.32 -5.60 -11.07
C LYS A 179 5.44 -7.10 -11.26
N GLU A 180 6.26 -7.56 -12.21
CA GLU A 180 6.51 -9.00 -12.42
C GLU A 180 7.06 -9.68 -11.15
N ALA A 181 7.98 -9.01 -10.43
CA ALA A 181 8.52 -9.53 -9.17
C ALA A 181 7.44 -9.60 -8.08
N ALA A 182 6.55 -8.60 -8.01
CA ALA A 182 5.42 -8.61 -7.10
C ALA A 182 4.42 -9.72 -7.42
N GLU A 183 4.08 -9.93 -8.70
CA GLU A 183 3.22 -11.04 -9.15
C GLU A 183 3.82 -12.40 -8.78
N ALA A 184 5.15 -12.56 -8.93
CA ALA A 184 5.87 -13.77 -8.55
C ALA A 184 5.80 -14.02 -7.03
N ALA A 185 6.09 -13.00 -6.21
CA ALA A 185 6.08 -13.09 -4.76
C ALA A 185 4.67 -13.36 -4.20
N ILE A 186 3.64 -12.66 -4.72
CA ILE A 186 2.24 -12.90 -4.34
C ILE A 186 1.80 -14.31 -4.74
N SER A 187 2.22 -14.81 -5.91
CA SER A 187 1.96 -16.20 -6.32
C SER A 187 2.57 -17.22 -5.35
N THR A 188 3.76 -16.95 -4.80
CA THR A 188 4.40 -17.80 -3.78
C THR A 188 3.60 -17.78 -2.48
N LEU A 189 3.23 -16.59 -1.99
CA LEU A 189 2.44 -16.41 -0.77
C LEU A 189 1.08 -17.10 -0.84
N MET A 190 0.39 -17.03 -1.98
CA MET A 190 -0.90 -17.70 -2.15
C MET A 190 -0.82 -19.23 -2.09
N LYS A 191 0.35 -19.80 -2.38
CA LYS A 191 0.61 -21.25 -2.35
C LYS A 191 1.18 -21.72 -1.00
N ALA A 192 1.71 -20.81 -0.18
CA ALA A 192 2.15 -21.12 1.17
C ALA A 192 0.94 -21.59 2.01
N LYS A 193 1.12 -22.69 2.76
CA LYS A 193 0.10 -23.31 3.60
C LYS A 193 0.08 -22.69 4.98
#